data_AF-A0A8S2MRX1-F1
#
_entry.id   AF-A0A8S2MRX1-F1
#
_cell.length_a   1.000
_cell.length_b   1.000
_cell.length_c   1.000
_cell.angle_alpha   90.00
_cell.angle_beta   90.00
_cell.angle_gamma   90.00
#
_symmetry.space_group_name_H-M   'P 1'
#
loop_
_entity.id
_entity.type
_entity.pdbx_description
1 polymer ?
#
loop_
_entity_poly.entity_id
_entity_poly.type
_entity_poly.pdbx_seq_one_letter_code
_entity_poly.pdbx_strand_id
1 'polypeptide(L)'
;MFQSLKKAKQCANVALHDPNLIEISLEFYGKVAQLLLRYVGISSPLEARLPLALQGQMSWRALPDYYLDDIWDFFLTAAMMVPQCLSKRSIDDILTLMLIAVCSQNYIRNPYIVAKAVEVMHWLCARSDHPILRNATEYLFNHLLAQEHLVKALTKLYAGMYYVERTGASSEFYDKFNIRYHIEIIFKYMWRRPSFRHVFITTARDEKDFIRFLNMAINDVLYLLDESLQLLKKIHEIESAMDRKEAWENMPSESRMNKLQQLSQFEGQCNTYLPLGMETLNMLEYLSGDVPNPFCSPDLIDRLAAFLNFNLNELSGPNCIMLKIKDPLKCSFDPKRLLEKIVGIYINLAHDDRFAEALTRDERSYRASLFSSAIEKIQKRHITTSS
;
A
#
# COMPACT_ATOMS: atom_id res chain seq x y z
N MET A 1 -20.45 -29.15 16.59
CA MET A 1 -20.35 -27.75 16.11
C MET A 1 -19.20 -27.53 15.12
N PHE A 2 -17.95 -27.91 15.43
CA PHE A 2 -16.83 -27.73 14.49
C PHE A 2 -16.94 -28.56 13.19
N GLN A 3 -17.41 -29.81 13.27
CA GLN A 3 -17.62 -30.66 12.09
C GLN A 3 -18.77 -30.19 11.20
N SER A 4 -19.86 -29.67 11.77
CA SER A 4 -20.99 -29.13 11.01
C SER A 4 -20.59 -27.84 10.26
N LEU A 5 -19.79 -26.98 10.88
CA LEU A 5 -19.22 -25.79 10.24
C LEU A 5 -18.26 -26.16 9.10
N LYS A 6 -17.41 -27.18 9.31
CA LYS A 6 -16.51 -27.68 8.26
C LYS A 6 -17.28 -28.20 7.05
N LYS A 7 -18.36 -28.97 7.29
CA LYS A 7 -19.23 -29.49 6.23
C LYS A 7 -19.96 -28.36 5.50
N ALA A 8 -20.51 -27.38 6.23
CA ALA A 8 -21.16 -26.21 5.64
C ALA A 8 -20.20 -25.40 4.75
N LYS A 9 -18.97 -25.15 5.21
CA LYS A 9 -17.91 -24.50 4.42
C LYS A 9 -17.59 -25.28 3.14
N GLN A 10 -17.49 -26.60 3.22
CA GLN A 10 -17.24 -27.44 2.04
C GLN A 10 -18.40 -27.36 1.04
N CYS A 11 -19.65 -27.44 1.49
CA CYS A 11 -20.81 -27.30 0.61
C CYS A 11 -20.88 -25.91 -0.04
N ALA A 12 -20.65 -24.84 0.73
CA ALA A 12 -20.59 -23.48 0.21
C ALA A 12 -19.46 -23.32 -0.81
N ASN A 13 -18.28 -23.88 -0.54
CA ASN A 13 -17.16 -23.85 -1.49
C ASN A 13 -17.51 -24.53 -2.81
N VAL A 14 -18.23 -25.66 -2.81
CA VAL A 14 -18.65 -26.30 -4.07
C VAL A 14 -19.51 -25.35 -4.90
N ALA A 15 -20.47 -24.67 -4.28
CA ALA A 15 -21.33 -23.71 -4.98
C ALA A 15 -20.55 -22.47 -5.46
N LEU A 16 -19.66 -21.91 -4.62
CA LEU A 16 -18.85 -20.73 -4.96
C LEU A 16 -17.80 -20.98 -6.05
N HIS A 17 -17.40 -22.23 -6.27
CA HIS A 17 -16.48 -22.60 -7.35
C HIS A 17 -17.20 -23.14 -8.60
N ASP A 18 -18.54 -23.18 -8.62
CA ASP A 18 -19.29 -23.60 -9.81
C ASP A 18 -19.10 -22.57 -10.94
N PRO A 19 -18.37 -22.93 -12.02
CA PRO A 19 -18.09 -21.99 -13.09
C PRO A 19 -19.36 -21.46 -13.77
N ASN A 20 -20.43 -22.26 -13.84
CA ASN A 20 -21.67 -21.84 -14.50
C ASN A 20 -22.35 -20.72 -13.72
N LEU A 21 -22.45 -20.87 -12.39
CA LEU A 21 -23.03 -19.85 -11.53
C LEU A 21 -22.23 -18.54 -11.63
N ILE A 22 -20.89 -18.64 -11.56
CA ILE A 22 -20.01 -17.47 -11.61
C ILE A 22 -20.10 -16.79 -12.98
N GLU A 23 -20.14 -17.54 -14.08
CA GLU A 23 -20.27 -16.97 -15.42
C GLU A 23 -21.62 -16.26 -15.64
N ILE A 24 -22.71 -16.82 -15.13
CA ILE A 24 -24.04 -16.18 -15.19
C ILE A 24 -24.06 -14.92 -14.32
N SER A 25 -23.48 -14.98 -13.11
CA SER A 25 -23.36 -13.82 -12.24
C SER A 25 -22.48 -12.73 -12.83
N LEU A 26 -21.35 -13.07 -13.49
CA LEU A 26 -20.52 -12.12 -14.23
C LEU A 26 -21.31 -11.43 -15.34
N GLU A 27 -22.12 -12.17 -16.08
CA GLU A 27 -22.99 -11.59 -17.11
C GLU A 27 -24.02 -10.62 -16.51
N PHE A 28 -24.66 -11.01 -15.39
CA PHE A 28 -25.59 -10.15 -14.66
C PHE A 28 -24.91 -8.85 -14.19
N TYR A 29 -23.79 -8.94 -13.46
CA TYR A 29 -23.07 -7.76 -12.97
C TYR A 29 -22.48 -6.92 -14.10
N GLY A 30 -22.10 -7.53 -15.22
CA GLY A 30 -21.73 -6.80 -16.44
C GLY A 30 -22.88 -5.95 -16.96
N LYS A 31 -24.11 -6.47 -16.99
CA LYS A 31 -25.32 -5.70 -17.38
C LYS A 31 -25.67 -4.61 -16.36
N VAL A 32 -25.51 -4.87 -15.07
CA VAL A 32 -25.68 -3.84 -14.03
C VAL A 32 -24.64 -2.74 -14.22
N ALA A 33 -23.36 -3.08 -14.44
CA ALA A 33 -22.31 -2.10 -14.68
C ALA A 33 -22.59 -1.26 -15.94
N GLN A 34 -23.05 -1.90 -17.03
CA GLN A 34 -23.47 -1.19 -18.24
C GLN A 34 -24.62 -0.21 -17.97
N LEU A 35 -25.61 -0.58 -17.15
CA LEU A 35 -26.70 0.31 -16.76
C LEU A 35 -26.20 1.50 -15.95
N LEU A 36 -25.30 1.26 -14.98
CA LEU A 36 -24.67 2.29 -14.15
C LEU A 36 -23.83 3.28 -14.98
N LEU A 37 -23.08 2.79 -15.97
CA LEU A 37 -22.35 3.63 -16.92
C LEU A 37 -23.29 4.55 -17.71
N ARG A 38 -24.46 4.05 -18.14
CA ARG A 38 -25.45 4.87 -18.84
C ARG A 38 -26.03 5.99 -17.96
N TYR A 39 -26.19 5.76 -16.65
CA TYR A 39 -26.63 6.81 -15.73
C TYR A 39 -25.65 7.98 -15.62
N VAL A 40 -24.37 7.77 -15.93
CA VAL A 40 -23.34 8.82 -15.98
C VAL A 40 -23.00 9.25 -17.42
N GLY A 41 -23.85 8.89 -18.39
CA GLY A 41 -23.73 9.30 -19.79
C GLY A 41 -22.73 8.52 -20.63
N ILE A 42 -22.27 7.35 -20.16
CA ILE A 42 -21.32 6.49 -20.88
C ILE A 42 -22.09 5.35 -21.55
N SER A 43 -22.10 5.33 -22.88
CA SER A 43 -22.79 4.28 -23.66
C SER A 43 -21.90 3.07 -23.95
N SER A 44 -20.59 3.29 -24.02
CA SER A 44 -19.57 2.26 -24.26
C SER A 44 -18.29 2.57 -23.47
N PRO A 45 -17.58 1.54 -22.97
CA PRO A 45 -16.25 1.68 -22.35
C PRO A 45 -15.28 2.59 -23.12
N LEU A 46 -15.21 2.42 -24.44
CA LEU A 46 -14.26 3.15 -25.30
C LEU A 46 -14.53 4.67 -25.35
N GLU A 47 -15.77 5.07 -25.10
CA GLU A 47 -16.22 6.47 -25.11
C GLU A 47 -16.10 7.14 -23.73
N ALA A 48 -15.72 6.40 -22.70
CA ALA A 48 -15.65 6.94 -21.35
C ALA A 48 -14.57 8.04 -21.24
N ARG A 49 -14.98 9.26 -20.92
CA ARG A 49 -14.14 10.45 -20.77
C ARG A 49 -14.55 11.22 -19.51
N LEU A 50 -13.62 11.97 -18.93
CA LEU A 50 -13.91 12.92 -17.85
C LEU A 50 -13.77 14.37 -18.34
N PRO A 51 -14.54 15.32 -17.76
CA PRO A 51 -15.55 15.13 -16.72
C PRO A 51 -16.80 14.40 -17.24
N LEU A 52 -17.47 13.65 -16.37
CA LEU A 52 -18.71 12.94 -16.70
C LEU A 52 -19.82 13.91 -17.13
N ALA A 53 -20.62 13.51 -18.11
CA ALA A 53 -21.81 14.26 -18.49
C ALA A 53 -22.79 14.32 -17.30
N LEU A 54 -23.23 15.54 -16.94
CA LEU A 54 -24.11 15.79 -15.79
C LEU A 54 -25.56 15.29 -16.01
N GLN A 55 -25.85 14.69 -17.16
CA GLN A 55 -27.18 14.16 -17.47
C GLN A 55 -27.50 13.02 -16.50
N GLY A 56 -28.58 13.16 -15.72
CA GLY A 56 -29.01 12.12 -14.78
C GLY A 56 -28.37 12.17 -13.39
N GLN A 57 -27.69 13.25 -12.98
CA GLN A 57 -27.10 13.37 -11.63
C GLN A 57 -28.08 13.05 -10.49
N MET A 58 -29.35 13.43 -10.62
CA MET A 58 -30.37 13.10 -9.62
C MET A 58 -30.68 11.61 -9.57
N SER A 59 -30.75 10.95 -10.73
CA SER A 59 -30.97 9.51 -10.82
C SER A 59 -29.78 8.73 -10.27
N TRP A 60 -28.54 9.12 -10.60
CA TRP A 60 -27.34 8.52 -10.03
C TRP A 60 -27.30 8.66 -8.50
N ARG A 61 -27.54 9.87 -7.99
CA ARG A 61 -27.55 10.15 -6.54
C ARG A 61 -28.65 9.41 -5.78
N ALA A 62 -29.70 8.99 -6.45
CA ALA A 62 -30.78 8.20 -5.86
C ALA A 62 -30.46 6.69 -5.83
N LEU A 63 -29.42 6.24 -6.52
CA LEU A 63 -29.03 4.84 -6.52
C LEU A 63 -28.40 4.46 -5.16
N PRO A 64 -28.81 3.33 -4.57
CA PRO A 64 -28.15 2.75 -3.42
C PRO A 64 -26.69 2.40 -3.69
N ASP A 65 -25.85 2.70 -2.70
CA ASP A 65 -24.42 2.39 -2.67
C ASP A 65 -24.10 0.89 -2.84
N TYR A 66 -25.02 0.00 -2.42
CA TYR A 66 -24.81 -1.46 -2.47
C TYR A 66 -24.60 -2.00 -3.89
N TYR A 67 -25.09 -1.31 -4.93
CA TYR A 67 -24.90 -1.75 -6.31
C TYR A 67 -23.42 -1.83 -6.67
N LEU A 68 -22.63 -0.83 -6.26
CA LEU A 68 -21.19 -0.82 -6.48
C LEU A 68 -20.50 -1.82 -5.53
N ASP A 69 -20.90 -1.81 -4.26
CA ASP A 69 -20.30 -2.65 -3.23
C ASP A 69 -20.36 -4.15 -3.55
N ASP A 70 -21.52 -4.60 -4.04
CA ASP A 70 -21.78 -5.99 -4.45
C ASP A 70 -21.01 -6.38 -5.72
N ILE A 71 -20.92 -5.48 -6.71
CA ILE A 71 -20.07 -5.70 -7.89
C ILE A 71 -18.61 -5.90 -7.48
N TRP A 72 -18.09 -5.09 -6.56
CA TRP A 72 -16.69 -5.19 -6.12
C TRP A 72 -16.43 -6.47 -5.34
N ASP A 73 -17.28 -6.83 -4.38
CA ASP A 73 -17.14 -8.09 -3.62
C ASP A 73 -17.17 -9.31 -4.53
N PHE A 74 -18.16 -9.35 -5.43
CA PHE A 74 -18.30 -10.45 -6.35
C PHE A 74 -17.10 -10.54 -7.30
N PHE A 75 -16.68 -9.42 -7.90
CA PHE A 75 -15.56 -9.42 -8.84
C PHE A 75 -14.25 -9.80 -8.15
N LEU A 76 -13.98 -9.29 -6.94
CA LEU A 76 -12.83 -9.68 -6.14
C LEU A 76 -12.85 -11.18 -5.86
N THR A 77 -13.99 -11.71 -5.40
CA THR A 77 -14.18 -13.13 -5.11
C THR A 77 -13.94 -14.00 -6.36
N ALA A 78 -14.50 -13.60 -7.50
CA ALA A 78 -14.30 -14.29 -8.76
C ALA A 78 -12.82 -14.27 -9.20
N ALA A 79 -12.14 -13.14 -9.06
CA ALA A 79 -10.72 -13.00 -9.37
C ALA A 79 -9.81 -13.81 -8.42
N MET A 80 -10.21 -13.96 -7.16
CA MET A 80 -9.47 -14.75 -6.16
C MET A 80 -9.65 -16.26 -6.35
N MET A 81 -10.88 -16.70 -6.59
CA MET A 81 -11.25 -18.12 -6.48
C MET A 81 -11.33 -18.83 -7.84
N VAL A 82 -11.80 -18.14 -8.88
CA VAL A 82 -12.10 -18.73 -10.20
C VAL A 82 -11.73 -17.78 -11.34
N PRO A 83 -10.46 -17.33 -11.43
CA PRO A 83 -10.03 -16.34 -12.41
C PRO A 83 -10.30 -16.75 -13.86
N GLN A 84 -10.41 -18.06 -14.15
CA GLN A 84 -10.79 -18.59 -15.47
C GLN A 84 -12.11 -18.04 -16.02
N CYS A 85 -13.09 -17.77 -15.16
CA CYS A 85 -14.40 -17.28 -15.59
C CYS A 85 -14.32 -15.86 -16.16
N LEU A 86 -13.33 -15.05 -15.75
CA LEU A 86 -13.12 -13.69 -16.24
C LEU A 86 -12.71 -13.64 -17.73
N SER A 87 -12.17 -14.73 -18.28
CA SER A 87 -11.77 -14.80 -19.69
C SER A 87 -12.93 -15.11 -20.65
N LYS A 88 -14.05 -15.60 -20.14
CA LYS A 88 -15.15 -16.14 -20.95
C LYS A 88 -16.24 -15.12 -21.24
N ARG A 89 -16.29 -14.03 -20.49
CA ARG A 89 -17.29 -12.96 -20.58
C ARG A 89 -16.61 -11.61 -20.66
N SER A 90 -17.27 -10.63 -21.26
CA SER A 90 -16.76 -9.26 -21.27
C SER A 90 -16.87 -8.67 -19.85
N ILE A 91 -15.73 -8.20 -19.34
CA ILE A 91 -15.61 -7.53 -18.03
C ILE A 91 -15.34 -6.03 -18.21
N ASP A 92 -15.33 -5.56 -19.45
CA ASP A 92 -14.99 -4.20 -19.88
C ASP A 92 -15.81 -3.13 -19.17
N ASP A 93 -17.13 -3.34 -19.09
CA ASP A 93 -18.04 -2.41 -18.40
C ASP A 93 -17.77 -2.34 -16.89
N ILE A 94 -17.43 -3.49 -16.26
CA ILE A 94 -17.09 -3.54 -14.83
C ILE A 94 -15.77 -2.79 -14.58
N LEU A 95 -14.74 -3.05 -15.38
CA LEU A 95 -13.44 -2.39 -15.27
C LEU A 95 -13.54 -0.89 -15.56
N THR A 96 -14.37 -0.48 -16.52
CA THR A 96 -14.60 0.94 -16.81
C THR A 96 -15.34 1.63 -15.67
N LEU A 97 -16.37 0.99 -15.12
CA LEU A 97 -17.09 1.51 -13.95
C LEU A 97 -16.16 1.66 -12.75
N MET A 98 -15.21 0.74 -12.57
CA MET A 98 -14.18 0.80 -11.53
C MET A 98 -13.28 2.02 -11.72
N LEU A 99 -12.82 2.28 -12.95
CA LEU A 99 -12.05 3.49 -13.26
C LEU A 99 -12.84 4.75 -13.01
N ILE A 100 -14.14 4.78 -13.35
CA ILE A 100 -15.01 5.91 -13.05
C ILE A 100 -15.16 6.13 -11.54
N ALA A 101 -15.38 5.07 -10.77
CA ALA A 101 -15.49 5.13 -9.32
C ALA A 101 -14.23 5.74 -8.68
N VAL A 102 -13.04 5.32 -9.15
CA VAL A 102 -11.75 5.80 -8.63
C VAL A 102 -11.41 7.20 -9.15
N CYS A 103 -11.67 7.51 -10.43
CA CYS A 103 -11.28 8.77 -11.04
C CYS A 103 -12.28 9.92 -10.79
N SER A 104 -13.53 9.59 -10.44
CA SER A 104 -14.62 10.54 -10.18
C SER A 104 -15.19 10.40 -8.78
N GLN A 105 -14.31 10.40 -7.76
CA GLN A 105 -14.65 10.15 -6.36
C GLN A 105 -15.81 11.02 -5.83
N ASN A 106 -15.98 12.24 -6.36
CA ASN A 106 -17.07 13.14 -6.00
C ASN A 106 -18.48 12.60 -6.32
N TYR A 107 -18.58 11.55 -7.15
CA TYR A 107 -19.84 10.90 -7.51
C TYR A 107 -20.23 9.80 -6.50
N ILE A 108 -19.31 9.38 -5.63
CA ILE A 108 -19.55 8.33 -4.64
C ILE A 108 -19.42 8.96 -3.25
N ARG A 109 -20.51 8.96 -2.49
CA ARG A 109 -20.54 9.59 -1.16
C ARG A 109 -19.69 8.82 -0.14
N ASN A 110 -19.74 7.49 -0.20
CA ASN A 110 -19.02 6.63 0.73
C ASN A 110 -17.59 6.32 0.20
N PRO A 111 -16.53 6.84 0.86
CA PRO A 111 -15.15 6.62 0.41
C PRO A 111 -14.71 5.16 0.51
N TYR A 112 -15.34 4.33 1.35
CA TYR A 112 -15.01 2.91 1.48
C TYR A 112 -15.38 2.10 0.21
N ILE A 113 -16.40 2.52 -0.54
CA ILE A 113 -16.75 1.89 -1.82
C ILE A 113 -15.65 2.12 -2.86
N VAL A 114 -15.10 3.34 -2.88
CA VAL A 114 -13.93 3.67 -3.71
C VAL A 114 -12.71 2.86 -3.25
N ALA A 115 -12.48 2.77 -1.94
CA ALA A 115 -11.39 1.98 -1.39
C ALA A 115 -11.47 0.50 -1.77
N LYS A 116 -12.69 -0.07 -1.82
CA LYS A 116 -12.93 -1.44 -2.28
C LYS A 116 -12.68 -1.63 -3.76
N ALA A 117 -13.05 -0.64 -4.59
CA ALA A 117 -12.65 -0.65 -6.00
C ALA A 117 -11.11 -0.64 -6.14
N VAL A 118 -10.40 0.14 -5.31
CA VAL A 118 -8.93 0.16 -5.25
C VAL A 118 -8.37 -1.18 -4.78
N GLU A 119 -8.99 -1.86 -3.81
CA GLU A 119 -8.60 -3.22 -3.39
C GLU A 119 -8.67 -4.22 -4.54
N VAL A 120 -9.74 -4.16 -5.36
CA VAL A 120 -9.88 -4.98 -6.55
C VAL A 120 -8.77 -4.67 -7.56
N MET A 121 -8.51 -3.39 -7.85
CA MET A 121 -7.41 -2.98 -8.76
C MET A 121 -6.05 -3.46 -8.24
N HIS A 122 -5.82 -3.35 -6.93
CA HIS A 122 -4.63 -3.86 -6.26
C HIS A 122 -4.47 -5.37 -6.47
N TRP A 123 -5.53 -6.15 -6.28
CA TRP A 123 -5.49 -7.60 -6.46
C TRP A 123 -5.10 -7.98 -7.89
N LEU A 124 -5.69 -7.29 -8.89
CA LEU A 124 -5.34 -7.47 -10.30
C LEU A 124 -3.85 -7.17 -10.56
N CYS A 125 -3.33 -6.06 -10.03
CA CYS A 125 -1.92 -5.69 -10.16
C CYS A 125 -0.98 -6.72 -9.51
N ALA A 126 -1.28 -7.10 -8.27
CA ALA A 126 -0.47 -8.00 -7.45
C ALA A 126 -0.39 -9.42 -8.02
N ARG A 127 -1.41 -9.83 -8.80
CA ARG A 127 -1.53 -11.18 -9.40
C ARG A 127 -1.45 -11.16 -10.92
N SER A 128 -0.81 -10.14 -11.47
CA SER A 128 -0.60 -9.96 -12.92
C SER A 128 0.38 -10.98 -13.53
N ASP A 129 0.99 -11.85 -12.73
CA ASP A 129 1.68 -13.07 -13.18
C ASP A 129 0.71 -14.11 -13.75
N HIS A 130 -0.53 -14.16 -13.23
CA HIS A 130 -1.58 -15.03 -13.76
C HIS A 130 -2.11 -14.50 -15.11
N PRO A 131 -2.05 -15.27 -16.22
CA PRO A 131 -2.34 -14.76 -17.57
C PRO A 131 -3.72 -14.08 -17.72
N ILE A 132 -4.75 -14.60 -17.07
CA ILE A 132 -6.11 -14.06 -17.17
C ILE A 132 -6.26 -12.75 -16.40
N LEU A 133 -5.66 -12.67 -15.21
CA LEU A 133 -5.69 -11.45 -14.39
C LEU A 133 -4.81 -10.38 -15.04
N ARG A 134 -3.69 -10.78 -15.66
CA ARG A 134 -2.87 -9.92 -16.49
C ARG A 134 -3.69 -9.28 -17.62
N ASN A 135 -4.52 -10.02 -18.33
CA ASN A 135 -5.34 -9.45 -19.41
C ASN A 135 -6.33 -8.40 -18.89
N ALA A 136 -7.00 -8.68 -17.76
CA ALA A 136 -7.88 -7.71 -17.11
C ALA A 136 -7.11 -6.46 -16.64
N THR A 137 -5.91 -6.66 -16.09
CA THR A 137 -5.00 -5.59 -15.67
C THR A 137 -4.57 -4.74 -16.88
N GLU A 138 -4.13 -5.37 -17.97
CA GLU A 138 -3.76 -4.65 -19.20
C GLU A 138 -4.92 -3.85 -19.78
N TYR A 139 -6.13 -4.40 -19.80
CA TYR A 139 -7.32 -3.66 -20.22
C TYR A 139 -7.51 -2.40 -19.38
N LEU A 140 -7.51 -2.56 -18.05
CA LEU A 140 -7.71 -1.49 -17.09
C LEU A 140 -6.67 -0.37 -17.26
N PHE A 141 -5.38 -0.72 -17.36
CA PHE A 141 -4.32 0.27 -17.45
C PHE A 141 -4.13 0.85 -18.85
N ASN A 142 -4.51 0.16 -19.93
CA ASN A 142 -4.50 0.73 -21.29
C ASN A 142 -5.74 1.59 -21.58
N HIS A 143 -6.76 1.55 -20.71
CA HIS A 143 -7.93 2.40 -20.81
C HIS A 143 -7.57 3.89 -20.70
N LEU A 144 -8.22 4.75 -21.48
CA LEU A 144 -7.87 6.17 -21.54
C LEU A 144 -8.00 6.87 -20.19
N LEU A 145 -9.08 6.61 -19.45
CA LEU A 145 -9.26 7.12 -18.08
C LEU A 145 -8.08 6.79 -17.16
N ALA A 146 -7.50 5.59 -17.29
CA ALA A 146 -6.36 5.21 -16.50
C ALA A 146 -5.15 6.08 -16.87
N GLN A 147 -4.82 6.13 -18.16
CA GLN A 147 -3.70 6.90 -18.69
C GLN A 147 -3.77 8.40 -18.35
N GLU A 148 -4.97 8.99 -18.32
CA GLU A 148 -5.14 10.44 -18.13
C GLU A 148 -5.38 10.87 -16.68
N HIS A 149 -6.07 10.04 -15.87
CA HIS A 149 -6.63 10.51 -14.59
C HIS A 149 -6.27 9.67 -13.38
N LEU A 150 -5.90 8.40 -13.55
CA LEU A 150 -5.77 7.46 -12.42
C LEU A 150 -4.65 7.85 -11.44
N VAL A 151 -3.49 8.31 -11.94
CA VAL A 151 -2.40 8.79 -11.07
C VAL A 151 -2.91 9.90 -10.14
N LYS A 152 -3.48 10.97 -10.71
CA LYS A 152 -3.99 12.11 -9.95
C LYS A 152 -5.11 11.71 -8.98
N ALA A 153 -5.99 10.81 -9.42
CA ALA A 153 -7.09 10.32 -8.60
C ALA A 153 -6.60 9.52 -7.38
N LEU A 154 -5.66 8.61 -7.57
CA LEU A 154 -5.07 7.80 -6.50
C LEU A 154 -4.22 8.66 -5.54
N THR A 155 -3.43 9.62 -6.05
CA THR A 155 -2.70 10.60 -5.22
C THR A 155 -3.67 11.39 -4.33
N LYS A 156 -4.79 11.84 -4.90
CA LYS A 156 -5.85 12.53 -4.14
C LYS A 156 -6.52 11.62 -3.12
N LEU A 157 -6.81 10.37 -3.46
CA LEU A 157 -7.41 9.41 -2.54
C LEU A 157 -6.48 9.12 -1.36
N TYR A 158 -5.20 8.88 -1.64
CA TYR A 158 -4.16 8.62 -0.65
C TYR A 158 -4.06 9.78 0.37
N ALA A 159 -4.04 11.01 -0.14
CA ALA A 159 -3.98 12.23 0.67
C ALA A 159 -5.31 12.59 1.36
N GLY A 160 -6.43 12.27 0.72
CA GLY A 160 -7.80 12.60 1.12
C GLY A 160 -8.37 11.67 2.18
N MET A 161 -7.85 10.45 2.30
CA MET A 161 -8.19 9.50 3.37
C MET A 161 -7.94 10.03 4.79
N TYR A 162 -7.31 11.21 4.94
CA TYR A 162 -7.28 11.98 6.19
C TYR A 162 -8.67 12.19 6.83
N TYR A 163 -9.77 12.26 6.06
CA TYR A 163 -11.11 12.44 6.63
C TYR A 163 -11.62 11.22 7.42
N VAL A 164 -11.10 10.01 7.16
CA VAL A 164 -11.36 8.80 7.95
C VAL A 164 -10.65 8.88 9.31
N GLU A 165 -9.57 9.68 9.43
CA GLU A 165 -8.83 9.84 10.69
C GLU A 165 -9.60 10.64 11.76
N ARG A 166 -10.72 11.29 11.40
CA ARG A 166 -11.54 12.11 12.32
C ARG A 166 -12.78 11.43 12.89
N THR A 167 -13.17 10.25 12.39
CA THR A 167 -14.34 9.52 12.89
C THR A 167 -14.05 8.72 14.18
N GLY A 168 -12.78 8.58 14.56
CA GLY A 168 -12.36 8.24 15.92
C GLY A 168 -12.57 6.78 16.35
N ALA A 169 -13.00 5.89 15.46
CA ALA A 169 -13.08 4.47 15.75
C ALA A 169 -11.71 3.80 15.60
N SER A 170 -11.34 2.94 16.55
CA SER A 170 -10.01 2.31 16.62
C SER A 170 -9.70 1.32 15.49
N SER A 171 -10.72 0.75 14.82
CA SER A 171 -10.54 -0.10 13.63
C SER A 171 -10.17 0.71 12.38
N GLU A 172 -10.76 1.90 12.23
CA GLU A 172 -10.60 2.76 11.04
C GLU A 172 -9.19 3.35 10.93
N PHE A 173 -8.45 3.46 12.05
CA PHE A 173 -7.05 3.88 12.04
C PHE A 173 -6.16 2.93 11.24
N TYR A 174 -6.42 1.62 11.29
CA TYR A 174 -5.62 0.62 10.57
C TYR A 174 -6.05 0.45 9.12
N ASP A 175 -7.34 0.64 8.84
CA ASP A 175 -7.89 0.51 7.49
C ASP A 175 -7.21 1.48 6.51
N LYS A 176 -6.81 2.68 6.97
CA LYS A 176 -6.10 3.64 6.12
C LYS A 176 -4.78 3.08 5.57
N PHE A 177 -4.03 2.34 6.37
CA PHE A 177 -2.74 1.79 5.95
C PHE A 177 -2.94 0.68 4.92
N ASN A 178 -4.00 -0.15 5.08
CA ASN A 178 -4.35 -1.16 4.09
C ASN A 178 -4.74 -0.53 2.75
N ILE A 179 -5.57 0.52 2.78
CA ILE A 179 -5.97 1.24 1.56
C ILE A 179 -4.77 1.89 0.89
N ARG A 180 -3.90 2.56 1.66
CA ARG A 180 -2.68 3.19 1.14
C ARG A 180 -1.71 2.15 0.56
N TYR A 181 -1.57 1.01 1.20
CA TYR A 181 -0.81 -0.12 0.67
C TYR A 181 -1.37 -0.63 -0.66
N HIS A 182 -2.70 -0.77 -0.78
CA HIS A 182 -3.33 -1.11 -2.07
C HIS A 182 -2.95 -0.10 -3.17
N ILE A 183 -3.00 1.20 -2.85
CA ILE A 183 -2.59 2.26 -3.78
C ILE A 183 -1.09 2.16 -4.13
N GLU A 184 -0.21 1.90 -3.16
CA GLU A 184 1.23 1.78 -3.37
C GLU A 184 1.60 0.63 -4.32
N ILE A 185 0.91 -0.51 -4.20
CA ILE A 185 1.10 -1.64 -5.12
C ILE A 185 0.61 -1.29 -6.53
N ILE A 186 -0.50 -0.57 -6.66
CA ILE A 186 -0.97 -0.05 -7.95
C ILE A 186 0.05 0.92 -8.54
N PHE A 187 0.57 1.85 -7.74
CA PHE A 187 1.60 2.79 -8.17
C PHE A 187 2.87 2.10 -8.62
N LYS A 188 3.34 1.08 -7.89
CA LYS A 188 4.48 0.26 -8.29
C LYS A 188 4.26 -0.44 -9.63
N TYR A 189 3.04 -0.95 -9.87
CA TYR A 189 2.68 -1.54 -11.17
C TYR A 189 2.69 -0.50 -12.29
N MET A 190 2.11 0.68 -12.05
CA MET A 190 2.10 1.80 -13.00
C MET A 190 3.52 2.31 -13.28
N TRP A 191 4.36 2.44 -12.25
CA TRP A 191 5.71 3.00 -12.36
C TRP A 191 6.64 2.18 -13.26
N ARG A 192 6.38 0.88 -13.42
CA ARG A 192 7.12 0.03 -14.38
C ARG A 192 6.86 0.42 -15.84
N ARG A 193 5.82 1.20 -16.12
CA ARG A 193 5.42 1.62 -17.47
C ARG A 193 5.87 3.07 -17.74
N PRO A 194 6.61 3.34 -18.83
CA PRO A 194 7.06 4.70 -19.15
C PRO A 194 5.94 5.73 -19.29
N SER A 195 4.77 5.34 -19.84
CA SER A 195 3.65 6.28 -20.02
C SER A 195 3.15 6.84 -18.68
N PHE A 196 2.99 5.98 -17.67
CA PHE A 196 2.57 6.43 -16.35
C PHE A 196 3.67 7.20 -15.61
N ARG A 197 4.95 6.82 -15.73
CA ARG A 197 6.06 7.62 -15.14
C ARG A 197 5.99 9.08 -15.60
N HIS A 198 5.74 9.32 -16.89
CA HIS A 198 5.55 10.67 -17.41
C HIS A 198 4.34 11.40 -16.77
N VAL A 199 3.23 10.70 -16.56
CA VAL A 199 2.04 11.25 -15.88
C VAL A 199 2.33 11.58 -14.43
N PHE A 200 3.09 10.75 -13.70
CA PHE A 200 3.54 11.08 -12.35
C PHE A 200 4.42 12.33 -12.33
N ILE A 201 5.41 12.43 -13.22
CA ILE A 201 6.28 13.61 -13.34
C ILE A 201 5.45 14.86 -13.64
N THR A 202 4.47 14.76 -14.55
CA THR A 202 3.58 15.87 -14.88
C THR A 202 2.68 16.25 -13.72
N THR A 203 2.15 15.26 -12.99
CA THR A 203 1.30 15.47 -11.79
C THR A 203 2.09 16.10 -10.65
N ALA A 204 3.36 15.74 -10.49
CA ALA A 204 4.24 16.29 -9.47
C ALA A 204 4.57 17.78 -9.68
N ARG A 205 4.39 18.32 -10.91
CA ARG A 205 4.48 19.76 -11.18
C ARG A 205 3.32 20.55 -10.56
N ASP A 206 2.17 19.91 -10.35
CA ASP A 206 1.06 20.46 -9.55
C ASP A 206 1.39 20.23 -8.06
N GLU A 207 2.34 21.03 -7.55
CA GLU A 207 3.04 20.76 -6.30
C GLU A 207 2.12 20.57 -5.10
N LYS A 208 0.97 21.25 -5.01
CA LYS A 208 0.17 21.26 -3.78
C LYS A 208 -0.44 19.89 -3.44
N ASP A 209 -1.12 19.27 -4.40
CA ASP A 209 -1.77 17.97 -4.18
C ASP A 209 -0.71 16.87 -4.02
N PHE A 210 0.39 16.95 -4.78
CA PHE A 210 1.47 15.97 -4.73
C PHE A 210 2.29 16.08 -3.44
N ILE A 211 2.63 17.28 -2.99
CA ILE A 211 3.28 17.53 -1.68
C ILE A 211 2.38 17.01 -0.56
N ARG A 212 1.06 17.24 -0.62
CA ARG A 212 0.14 16.68 0.39
C ARG A 212 0.15 15.16 0.41
N PHE A 213 0.21 14.52 -0.75
CA PHE A 213 0.37 13.06 -0.84
C PHE A 213 1.69 12.58 -0.23
N LEU A 214 2.82 13.17 -0.62
CA LEU A 214 4.14 12.83 -0.06
C LEU A 214 4.18 13.08 1.44
N ASN A 215 3.55 14.16 1.91
CA ASN A 215 3.41 14.45 3.34
C ASN A 215 2.77 13.29 4.09
N MET A 216 1.66 12.75 3.57
CA MET A 216 0.97 11.62 4.18
C MET A 216 1.82 10.35 4.13
N ALA A 217 2.48 10.07 3.01
CA ALA A 217 3.35 8.90 2.87
C ALA A 217 4.57 8.96 3.82
N ILE A 218 5.18 10.14 3.97
CA ILE A 218 6.30 10.36 4.90
C ILE A 218 5.83 10.17 6.35
N ASN A 219 4.65 10.68 6.71
CA ASN A 219 4.09 10.48 8.06
C ASN A 219 3.81 8.99 8.35
N ASP A 220 3.31 8.24 7.35
CA ASP A 220 3.03 6.82 7.52
C ASP A 220 4.31 6.01 7.72
N VAL A 221 5.32 6.21 6.87
CA VAL A 221 6.58 5.47 7.00
C VAL A 221 7.32 5.83 8.30
N LEU A 222 7.23 7.09 8.74
CA LEU A 222 7.75 7.54 10.04
C LEU A 222 7.14 6.73 11.18
N TYR A 223 5.82 6.65 11.22
CA TYR A 223 5.09 5.91 12.25
C TYR A 223 5.35 4.40 12.17
N LEU A 224 5.15 3.81 10.99
CA LEU A 224 5.23 2.37 10.79
C LEU A 224 6.64 1.83 11.09
N LEU A 225 7.69 2.54 10.66
CA LEU A 225 9.05 2.09 10.92
C LEU A 225 9.50 2.36 12.36
N ASP A 226 9.16 3.49 12.98
CA ASP A 226 9.50 3.72 14.39
C ASP A 226 8.85 2.66 15.31
N GLU A 227 7.55 2.43 15.15
CA GLU A 227 6.84 1.38 15.90
C GLU A 227 7.46 0.00 15.65
N SER A 228 7.76 -0.33 14.39
CA SER A 228 8.39 -1.61 14.05
C SER A 228 9.76 -1.79 14.68
N LEU A 229 10.62 -0.76 14.66
CA LEU A 229 11.95 -0.82 15.28
C LEU A 229 11.85 -0.95 16.80
N GLN A 230 10.90 -0.27 17.44
CA GLN A 230 10.65 -0.41 18.88
C GLN A 230 10.16 -1.82 19.23
N LEU A 231 9.28 -2.41 18.43
CA LEU A 231 8.81 -3.79 18.60
C LEU A 231 9.97 -4.78 18.45
N LEU A 232 10.84 -4.61 17.46
CA LEU A 232 12.03 -5.45 17.28
C LEU A 232 12.97 -5.41 18.49
N LYS A 233 13.16 -4.24 19.12
CA LYS A 233 13.93 -4.13 20.37
C LYS A 233 13.29 -4.90 21.51
N LYS A 234 11.97 -4.80 21.70
CA LYS A 234 11.24 -5.57 22.72
C LYS A 234 11.33 -7.08 22.48
N ILE A 235 11.24 -7.52 21.22
CA ILE A 235 11.45 -8.92 20.83
C ILE A 235 12.86 -9.35 21.22
N HIS A 236 13.89 -8.60 20.83
CA HIS A 236 15.28 -8.88 21.16
C HIS A 236 15.53 -8.98 22.67
N GLU A 237 14.91 -8.11 23.48
CA GLU A 237 15.01 -8.15 24.94
C GLU A 237 14.42 -9.44 25.52
N ILE A 238 13.24 -9.87 25.03
CA ILE A 238 12.61 -11.14 25.46
C ILE A 238 13.47 -12.33 25.02
N GLU A 239 13.92 -12.36 23.76
CA GLU A 239 14.77 -13.44 23.24
C GLU A 239 16.10 -13.56 24.01
N SER A 240 16.72 -12.42 24.33
CA SER A 240 17.96 -12.36 25.13
C SER A 240 17.73 -12.79 26.60
N ALA A 241 16.53 -12.54 27.15
CA ALA A 241 16.15 -13.08 28.45
C ALA A 241 15.97 -14.60 28.40
N MET A 242 15.42 -15.13 27.31
CA MET A 242 15.27 -16.58 27.09
C MET A 242 16.61 -17.30 26.90
N ASP A 243 17.60 -16.65 26.29
CA ASP A 243 18.94 -17.23 26.10
C ASP A 243 19.70 -17.40 27.42
N ARG A 244 19.36 -16.63 28.45
CA ARG A 244 19.87 -16.78 29.82
C ARG A 244 19.12 -17.91 30.54
N LYS A 245 19.36 -19.15 30.11
CA LYS A 245 18.62 -20.37 30.54
C LYS A 245 18.40 -20.47 32.05
N GLU A 246 19.44 -20.31 32.86
CA GLU A 246 19.32 -20.42 34.33
C GLU A 246 18.38 -19.36 34.91
N ALA A 247 18.53 -18.09 34.51
CA ALA A 247 17.66 -17.01 34.97
C ALA A 247 16.23 -17.14 34.43
N TRP A 248 16.08 -17.69 33.22
CA TRP A 248 14.79 -17.94 32.59
C TRP A 248 14.04 -19.07 33.29
N GLU A 249 14.70 -20.20 33.56
CA GLU A 249 14.09 -21.36 34.21
C GLU A 249 13.69 -21.10 35.67
N ASN A 250 14.46 -20.23 36.36
CA ASN A 250 14.15 -19.77 37.71
C ASN A 250 12.99 -18.75 37.78
N MET A 251 12.54 -18.22 36.63
CA MET A 251 11.42 -17.28 36.58
C MET A 251 10.07 -17.98 36.82
N PRO A 252 9.11 -17.35 37.53
CA PRO A 252 7.78 -17.91 37.73
C PRO A 252 7.12 -18.32 36.40
N SER A 253 6.42 -19.47 36.41
CA SER A 253 5.77 -20.01 35.21
C SER A 253 4.83 -19.02 34.53
N GLU A 254 4.04 -18.29 35.32
CA GLU A 254 3.13 -17.25 34.83
C GLU A 254 3.86 -16.11 34.12
N SER A 255 4.98 -15.63 34.69
CA SER A 255 5.79 -14.57 34.07
C SER A 255 6.42 -15.03 32.76
N ARG A 256 6.85 -16.29 32.67
CA ARG A 256 7.34 -16.88 31.41
C ARG A 256 6.23 -16.95 30.35
N MET A 257 5.04 -17.42 30.74
CA MET A 257 3.90 -17.50 29.83
C MET A 257 3.51 -16.12 29.29
N ASN A 258 3.45 -15.11 30.15
CA ASN A 258 3.14 -13.73 29.76
C ASN A 258 4.18 -13.18 28.76
N LYS A 259 5.48 -13.41 28.99
CA LYS A 259 6.53 -13.00 28.05
C LYS A 259 6.43 -13.71 26.69
N LEU A 260 6.09 -14.99 26.67
CA LEU A 260 5.88 -15.72 25.41
C LEU A 260 4.65 -15.24 24.64
N GLN A 261 3.58 -14.87 25.35
CA GLN A 261 2.41 -14.24 24.73
C GLN A 261 2.75 -12.87 24.14
N GLN A 262 3.49 -12.04 24.89
CA GLN A 262 3.98 -10.74 24.40
C GLN A 262 4.89 -10.89 23.18
N LEU A 263 5.81 -11.87 23.20
CA LEU A 263 6.66 -12.18 22.06
C LEU A 263 5.83 -12.47 20.80
N SER A 264 4.87 -13.39 20.90
CA SER A 264 3.97 -13.73 19.79
C SER A 264 3.17 -12.52 19.30
N GLN A 265 2.71 -11.67 20.22
CA GLN A 265 1.99 -10.44 19.88
C GLN A 265 2.88 -9.45 19.12
N PHE A 266 4.10 -9.20 19.59
CA PHE A 266 5.04 -8.28 18.94
C PHE A 266 5.46 -8.80 17.56
N GLU A 267 5.72 -10.11 17.42
CA GLU A 267 6.01 -10.74 16.13
C GLU A 267 4.84 -10.56 15.14
N GLY A 268 3.60 -10.75 15.60
CA GLY A 268 2.40 -10.52 14.80
C GLY A 268 2.24 -9.06 14.33
N GLN A 269 2.55 -8.10 15.21
CA GLN A 269 2.52 -6.67 14.87
C GLN A 269 3.60 -6.30 13.85
N CYS A 270 4.83 -6.80 14.02
CA CYS A 270 5.90 -6.62 13.04
C CYS A 270 5.52 -7.11 11.65
N ASN A 271 4.86 -8.28 11.56
CA ASN A 271 4.37 -8.83 10.29
C ASN A 271 3.30 -7.98 9.61
N THR A 272 2.69 -7.03 10.32
CA THR A 272 1.75 -6.07 9.73
C THR A 272 2.47 -4.77 9.38
N TYR A 273 3.20 -4.17 10.32
CA TYR A 273 3.74 -2.82 10.14
C TYR A 273 4.96 -2.76 9.23
N LEU A 274 5.87 -3.75 9.28
CA LEU A 274 7.08 -3.73 8.47
C LEU A 274 6.78 -3.84 6.97
N PRO A 275 5.92 -4.76 6.49
CA PRO A 275 5.59 -4.81 5.06
C PRO A 275 4.96 -3.52 4.55
N LEU A 276 4.05 -2.92 5.34
CA LEU A 276 3.42 -1.63 5.00
C LEU A 276 4.48 -0.53 4.89
N GLY A 277 5.30 -0.33 5.93
CA GLY A 277 6.35 0.69 5.93
C GLY A 277 7.40 0.47 4.84
N MET A 278 7.74 -0.78 4.54
CA MET A 278 8.68 -1.12 3.47
C MET A 278 8.14 -0.81 2.07
N GLU A 279 6.83 -0.97 1.83
CA GLU A 279 6.25 -0.62 0.53
C GLU A 279 6.11 0.89 0.37
N THR A 280 5.71 1.62 1.42
CA THR A 280 5.74 3.09 1.43
C THR A 280 7.15 3.62 1.19
N LEU A 281 8.17 3.06 1.85
CA LEU A 281 9.57 3.45 1.65
C LEU A 281 10.07 3.15 0.23
N ASN A 282 9.69 2.00 -0.33
CA ASN A 282 10.00 1.64 -1.71
C ASN A 282 9.39 2.64 -2.70
N MET A 283 8.16 3.12 -2.43
CA MET A 283 7.54 4.18 -3.19
C MET A 283 8.30 5.51 -3.11
N LEU A 284 8.64 5.95 -1.90
CA LEU A 284 9.39 7.19 -1.71
C LEU A 284 10.75 7.14 -2.42
N GLU A 285 11.43 5.99 -2.40
CA GLU A 285 12.71 5.81 -3.09
C GLU A 285 12.59 6.00 -4.61
N TYR A 286 11.73 5.24 -5.32
CA TYR A 286 11.65 5.43 -6.78
C TYR A 286 11.08 6.80 -7.18
N LEU A 287 10.19 7.40 -6.36
CA LEU A 287 9.66 8.74 -6.62
C LEU A 287 10.76 9.79 -6.45
N SER A 288 11.57 9.70 -5.40
CA SER A 288 12.67 10.66 -5.16
C SER A 288 13.70 10.69 -6.29
N GLY A 289 13.87 9.59 -7.04
CA GLY A 289 14.79 9.53 -8.18
C GLY A 289 14.33 10.33 -9.40
N ASP A 290 13.05 10.24 -9.77
CA ASP A 290 12.52 10.91 -10.97
C ASP A 290 11.82 12.26 -10.68
N VAL A 291 11.32 12.45 -9.46
CA VAL A 291 10.62 13.66 -9.01
C VAL A 291 11.17 14.16 -7.67
N PRO A 292 12.45 14.60 -7.61
CA PRO A 292 13.11 15.01 -6.37
C PRO A 292 12.56 16.32 -5.79
N ASN A 293 12.15 17.28 -6.63
CA ASN A 293 11.81 18.64 -6.20
C ASN A 293 10.75 18.72 -5.08
N PRO A 294 9.62 17.98 -5.15
CA PRO A 294 8.63 18.02 -4.09
C PRO A 294 9.15 17.56 -2.71
N PHE A 295 10.10 16.62 -2.67
CA PHE A 295 10.72 16.14 -1.42
C PHE A 295 11.54 17.22 -0.72
N CYS A 296 12.10 18.15 -1.49
CA CYS A 296 12.88 19.28 -1.00
C CYS A 296 12.03 20.54 -0.72
N SER A 297 10.71 20.39 -0.69
CA SER A 297 9.81 21.47 -0.28
C SER A 297 9.98 21.80 1.21
N PRO A 298 9.81 23.07 1.63
CA PRO A 298 9.94 23.46 3.03
C PRO A 298 9.04 22.67 3.98
N ASP A 299 7.87 22.25 3.51
CA ASP A 299 6.92 21.47 4.30
C ASP A 299 7.42 20.05 4.61
N LEU A 300 8.26 19.46 3.75
CA LEU A 300 8.65 18.05 3.84
C LEU A 300 10.10 17.83 4.26
N ILE A 301 10.99 18.70 3.81
CA ILE A 301 12.43 18.44 3.78
C ILE A 301 13.03 18.14 5.16
N ASP A 302 12.65 18.90 6.19
CA ASP A 302 13.18 18.72 7.55
C ASP A 302 12.67 17.42 8.19
N ARG A 303 11.43 17.04 7.90
CA ARG A 303 10.84 15.80 8.40
C ARG A 303 11.42 14.57 7.72
N LEU A 304 11.65 14.65 6.42
CA LEU A 304 12.32 13.61 5.66
C LEU A 304 13.78 13.44 6.11
N ALA A 305 14.51 14.54 6.28
CA ALA A 305 15.89 14.53 6.78
C ALA A 305 15.99 13.86 8.16
N ALA A 306 15.15 14.29 9.11
CA ALA A 306 15.10 13.69 10.45
C ALA A 306 14.74 12.20 10.41
N PHE A 307 13.77 11.80 9.58
CA PHE A 307 13.38 10.40 9.37
C PHE A 307 14.56 9.55 8.89
N LEU A 308 15.25 10.02 7.85
CA LEU A 308 16.36 9.29 7.24
C LEU A 308 17.55 9.20 8.20
N ASN A 309 17.87 10.27 8.93
CA ASN A 309 18.96 10.28 9.91
C ASN A 309 18.66 9.33 11.08
N PHE A 310 17.45 9.37 11.63
CA PHE A 310 17.03 8.51 12.72
C PHE A 310 17.14 7.03 12.34
N ASN A 311 16.58 6.63 11.20
CA ASN A 311 16.62 5.23 10.76
C ASN A 311 18.06 4.80 10.40
N LEU A 312 18.86 5.69 9.81
CA LEU A 312 20.27 5.40 9.55
C LEU A 312 21.04 5.15 10.86
N ASN A 313 20.79 5.95 11.90
CA ASN A 313 21.38 5.75 13.21
C ASN A 313 20.95 4.42 13.86
N GLU A 314 19.67 4.05 13.76
CA GLU A 314 19.17 2.78 14.31
C GLU A 314 19.76 1.55 13.60
N LEU A 315 19.93 1.61 12.27
CA LEU A 315 20.44 0.48 11.47
C LEU A 315 21.98 0.42 11.41
N SER A 316 22.63 1.58 11.41
CA SER A 316 24.08 1.69 11.20
C SER A 316 24.86 2.04 12.48
N GLY A 317 24.21 2.67 13.46
CA GLY A 317 24.81 3.08 14.72
C GLY A 317 24.93 1.95 15.76
N PRO A 318 25.31 2.29 17.01
CA PRO A 318 25.60 1.32 18.07
C PRO A 318 24.38 0.50 18.49
N ASN A 319 23.17 1.07 18.37
CA ASN A 319 21.92 0.43 18.74
C ASN A 319 21.49 -0.67 17.76
N CYS A 320 22.14 -0.82 16.60
CA CYS A 320 21.75 -1.83 15.60
C CYS A 320 21.82 -3.26 16.15
N ILE A 321 22.61 -3.50 17.21
CA ILE A 321 22.71 -4.79 17.88
C ILE A 321 21.37 -5.17 18.53
N MET A 322 20.62 -4.18 19.04
CA MET A 322 19.32 -4.39 19.66
C MET A 322 18.22 -4.77 18.66
N LEU A 323 18.49 -4.64 17.35
CA LEU A 323 17.59 -5.08 16.29
C LEU A 323 17.87 -6.54 15.85
N LYS A 324 18.85 -7.20 16.47
CA LYS A 324 19.24 -8.57 16.11
C LYS A 324 18.31 -9.59 16.76
N ILE A 325 17.28 -9.99 16.04
CA ILE A 325 16.34 -11.05 16.46
C ILE A 325 16.76 -12.42 15.91
N LYS A 326 16.30 -13.51 16.54
CA LYS A 326 16.68 -14.89 16.17
C LYS A 326 16.17 -15.30 14.78
N ASP A 327 14.91 -14.96 14.49
CA ASP A 327 14.27 -15.24 13.19
C ASP A 327 13.69 -13.96 12.58
N PRO A 328 14.49 -13.22 11.80
CA PRO A 328 14.03 -12.01 11.12
C PRO A 328 12.88 -12.26 10.13
N LEU A 329 12.84 -13.43 9.49
CA LEU A 329 11.82 -13.76 8.50
C LEU A 329 10.44 -13.89 9.16
N LYS A 330 10.39 -14.43 10.39
CA LYS A 330 9.16 -14.52 11.17
C LYS A 330 8.56 -13.15 11.51
N CYS A 331 9.34 -12.08 11.46
CA CYS A 331 8.87 -10.70 11.66
C CYS A 331 8.79 -9.90 10.36
N SER A 332 8.96 -10.53 9.19
CA SER A 332 9.07 -9.83 7.90
C SER A 332 10.17 -8.75 7.88
N PHE A 333 11.22 -8.93 8.69
CA PHE A 333 12.28 -7.94 8.86
C PHE A 333 13.49 -8.25 7.97
N ASP A 334 13.71 -7.39 6.98
CA ASP A 334 14.91 -7.40 6.15
C ASP A 334 15.72 -6.11 6.35
N PRO A 335 16.69 -6.10 7.29
CA PRO A 335 17.49 -4.91 7.57
C PRO A 335 18.37 -4.49 6.39
N LYS A 336 18.72 -5.41 5.47
CA LYS A 336 19.55 -5.07 4.31
C LYS A 336 18.74 -4.26 3.32
N ARG A 337 17.55 -4.77 2.96
CA ARG A 337 16.65 -4.09 2.04
C ARG A 337 16.14 -2.76 2.61
N LEU A 338 15.88 -2.69 3.92
CA LEU A 338 15.52 -1.44 4.57
C LEU A 338 16.65 -0.39 4.45
N LEU A 339 17.89 -0.77 4.75
CA LEU A 339 19.04 0.13 4.61
C LEU A 339 19.27 0.55 3.15
N GLU A 340 19.14 -0.38 2.20
CA GLU A 340 19.24 -0.11 0.76
C GLU A 340 18.27 1.00 0.34
N LYS A 341 17.00 0.93 0.75
CA LYS A 341 15.99 1.91 0.37
C LYS A 341 16.18 3.26 1.03
N ILE A 342 16.61 3.29 2.30
CA ILE A 342 16.98 4.53 2.98
C ILE A 342 18.13 5.22 2.25
N VAL A 343 19.19 4.47 1.92
CA VAL A 343 20.36 5.00 1.21
C VAL A 343 20.03 5.40 -0.22
N GLY A 344 19.13 4.68 -0.91
CA GLY A 344 18.61 5.08 -2.22
C GLY A 344 17.99 6.48 -2.19
N ILE A 345 17.17 6.80 -1.18
CA ILE A 345 16.59 8.15 -1.03
C ILE A 345 17.68 9.20 -0.79
N TYR A 346 18.67 8.91 0.06
CA TYR A 346 19.81 9.81 0.26
C TYR A 346 20.52 10.13 -1.06
N ILE A 347 20.83 9.11 -1.86
CA ILE A 347 21.53 9.25 -3.14
C ILE A 347 20.69 10.08 -4.12
N ASN A 348 19.38 9.77 -4.23
CA ASN A 348 18.48 10.45 -5.15
C ASN A 348 18.38 11.96 -4.86
N LEU A 349 18.42 12.35 -3.58
CA LEU A 349 18.27 13.74 -3.14
C LEU A 349 19.62 14.45 -2.88
N ALA A 350 20.75 13.75 -2.99
CA ALA A 350 22.08 14.28 -2.63
C ALA A 350 22.52 15.48 -3.47
N HIS A 351 21.91 15.70 -4.64
CA HIS A 351 22.22 16.81 -5.54
C HIS A 351 21.59 18.15 -5.11
N ASP A 352 20.66 18.16 -4.16
CA ASP A 352 19.97 19.36 -3.69
C ASP A 352 20.61 19.89 -2.39
N ASP A 353 21.22 21.07 -2.46
CA ASP A 353 21.90 21.69 -1.31
C ASP A 353 20.96 21.91 -0.12
N ARG A 354 19.66 22.18 -0.37
CA ARG A 354 18.66 22.36 0.70
C ARG A 354 18.49 21.08 1.51
N PHE A 355 18.59 19.93 0.84
CA PHE A 355 18.49 18.63 1.51
C PHE A 355 19.74 18.36 2.35
N ALA A 356 20.93 18.67 1.83
CA ALA A 356 22.17 18.58 2.59
C ALA A 356 22.13 19.48 3.85
N GLU A 357 21.66 20.71 3.72
CA GLU A 357 21.46 21.63 4.85
C GLU A 357 20.47 21.06 5.87
N ALA A 358 19.31 20.54 5.43
CA ALA A 358 18.31 19.93 6.31
C ALA A 358 18.87 18.72 7.09
N LEU A 359 19.69 17.87 6.45
CA LEU A 359 20.35 16.75 7.12
C LEU A 359 21.25 17.20 8.26
N THR A 360 22.03 18.27 8.07
CA THR A 360 22.95 18.78 9.09
C THR A 360 22.26 19.54 10.22
N ARG A 361 21.06 20.09 9.98
CA ARG A 361 20.25 20.78 10.99
C ARG A 361 19.65 19.83 12.03
N ASP A 362 19.54 18.53 11.73
CA ASP A 362 19.04 17.54 12.68
C ASP A 362 20.12 17.15 13.71
N GLU A 363 20.20 17.95 14.79
CA GLU A 363 21.15 17.76 15.89
C GLU A 363 20.96 16.43 16.66
N ARG A 364 19.81 15.75 16.50
CA ARG A 364 19.49 14.54 17.29
C ARG A 364 20.17 13.30 16.74
N SER A 365 20.10 13.11 15.42
CA SER A 365 20.50 11.86 14.79
C SER A 365 21.65 12.02 13.79
N TYR A 366 21.88 13.21 13.24
CA TYR A 366 22.96 13.43 12.27
C TYR A 366 24.34 13.21 12.90
N ARG A 367 25.14 12.33 12.27
CA ARG A 367 26.57 12.18 12.56
C ARG A 367 27.29 11.76 11.28
N ALA A 368 28.32 12.49 10.88
CA ALA A 368 29.11 12.16 9.69
C ALA A 368 29.66 10.71 9.73
N SER A 369 30.03 10.22 10.91
CA SER A 369 30.53 8.86 11.10
C SER A 369 29.51 7.76 10.76
N LEU A 370 28.20 8.03 10.82
CA LEU A 370 27.16 7.04 10.51
C LEU A 370 27.16 6.67 9.03
N PHE A 371 27.49 7.61 8.15
CA PHE A 371 27.58 7.36 6.71
C PHE A 371 28.73 6.41 6.39
N SER A 372 29.90 6.58 7.02
CA SER A 372 31.02 5.64 6.88
C SER A 372 30.64 4.24 7.33
N SER A 373 30.02 4.11 8.51
CA SER A 373 29.52 2.82 9.02
C SER A 373 28.48 2.18 8.10
N ALA A 374 27.59 2.99 7.51
CA ALA A 374 26.59 2.51 6.56
C ALA A 374 27.25 2.00 5.28
N ILE A 375 28.23 2.72 4.73
CA ILE A 375 29.01 2.32 3.55
C ILE A 375 29.72 0.99 3.81
N GLU A 376 30.41 0.84 4.96
CA GLU A 376 31.06 -0.41 5.35
C GLU A 376 30.07 -1.57 5.41
N LYS A 377 28.88 -1.35 6.00
CA LYS A 377 27.82 -2.38 6.08
C LYS A 377 27.26 -2.76 4.72
N ILE A 378 27.07 -1.79 3.82
CA ILE A 378 26.60 -1.99 2.44
C ILE A 378 27.62 -2.81 1.65
N GLN A 379 28.90 -2.41 1.70
CA GLN A 379 29.99 -3.11 1.02
C GLN A 379 30.17 -4.54 1.52
N LYS A 380 30.22 -4.72 2.85
CA LYS A 380 30.41 -6.04 3.48
C LYS A 380 29.27 -7.01 3.19
N ARG A 381 28.05 -6.49 2.97
CA ARG A 381 26.84 -7.30 2.76
C ARG A 381 26.43 -7.41 1.29
N HIS A 382 27.23 -6.88 0.37
CA HIS A 382 26.96 -6.81 -1.07
C HIS A 382 25.56 -6.26 -1.39
N ILE A 383 25.17 -5.21 -0.67
CA ILE A 383 23.90 -4.51 -0.96
C ILE A 383 24.15 -3.66 -2.21
N THR A 384 23.56 -4.05 -3.34
CA THR A 384 23.62 -3.26 -4.57
C THR A 384 22.59 -2.14 -4.49
N THR A 385 23.03 -0.91 -4.26
CA THR A 385 22.20 0.26 -4.56
C THR A 385 22.07 0.35 -6.08
N SER A 386 20.87 0.13 -6.60
CA SER A 386 20.57 0.32 -8.02
C SER A 386 20.84 1.78 -8.35
N SER A 387 21.84 2.03 -9.21
CA SER A 387 22.15 3.36 -9.75
C SER A 387 21.46 3.55 -11.09
#